data_AF-A0A7W0GHK7-F1
#
_entry.id   AF-A0A7W0GHK7-F1
#
_cell.length_a   1.000
_cell.length_b   1.000
_cell.length_c   1.000
_cell.angle_alpha   90.00
_cell.angle_beta   90.00
_cell.angle_gamma   90.00
#
_symmetry.space_group_name_H-M   'P 1'
#
loop_
_entity.id
_entity.type
_entity.pdbx_description
1 polymer ?
#
loop_
_entity_poly.entity_id
_entity_poly.type
_entity_poly.pdbx_seq_one_letter_code
_entity_poly.pdbx_strand_id
1 'polypeptide(L)'
;MPKTVQIRDLDDDVYAGLVRRAAEAGVSVPELLRAEATRLAARPTMKEWLARTRRRSSDLSRAEILEALDEIRGPWPDAGR
;
A
#
# COMPACT_ATOMS: atom_id res chain seq x y z
N MET A 1 -3.11 20.40 17.06
CA MET A 1 -2.77 20.06 18.47
C MET A 1 -1.85 18.85 18.47
N PRO A 2 -0.71 18.89 19.18
CA PRO A 2 0.15 17.72 19.34
C PRO A 2 -0.63 16.62 20.08
N LYS A 3 -0.48 15.37 19.64
CA LYS A 3 -1.05 14.19 20.31
C LYS A 3 0.09 13.28 20.74
N THR A 4 -0.04 12.75 21.95
CA THR A 4 0.92 11.77 22.50
C THR A 4 0.27 10.40 22.53
N VAL A 5 1.01 9.38 22.11
CA VAL A 5 0.60 7.98 22.18
C VAL A 5 1.54 7.26 23.13
N GLN A 6 0.98 6.52 24.08
CA GLN A 6 1.73 5.65 24.98
C GLN A 6 1.43 4.20 24.60
N ILE A 7 2.48 3.41 24.35
CA ILE A 7 2.38 1.97 24.14
C ILE A 7 2.71 1.31 25.48
N ARG A 8 1.76 0.57 26.04
CA ARG A 8 1.92 -0.15 27.31
C ARG A 8 2.30 -1.60 27.04
N ASP A 9 2.88 -2.23 28.07
CA ASP A 9 3.20 -3.66 28.07
C ASP A 9 4.03 -4.08 26.84
N LEU A 10 5.07 -3.28 26.55
CA LEU A 10 6.01 -3.56 25.47
C LEU A 10 7.12 -4.47 25.99
N ASP A 11 7.30 -5.61 25.36
CA ASP A 11 8.38 -6.53 25.71
C ASP A 11 9.76 -5.87 25.53
N ASP A 12 10.67 -6.16 26.46
CA ASP A 12 12.01 -5.55 26.51
C ASP A 12 12.83 -5.83 25.24
N ASP A 13 12.66 -7.02 24.65
CA ASP A 13 13.35 -7.43 23.43
C ASP A 13 12.86 -6.64 22.20
N VAL A 14 11.56 -6.36 22.13
CA VAL A 14 10.96 -5.49 21.12
C VAL A 14 11.48 -4.07 21.27
N TYR A 15 11.51 -3.53 22.49
CA TYR A 15 12.06 -2.21 22.75
C TYR A 15 13.54 -2.12 22.36
N ALA A 16 14.34 -3.11 22.73
CA ALA A 16 15.74 -3.20 22.33
C ALA A 16 15.91 -3.25 20.79
N GLY A 17 15.02 -3.95 20.09
CA GLY A 17 14.98 -3.97 18.63
C GLY A 17 14.70 -2.59 18.02
N LEU A 18 13.79 -1.82 18.62
CA LEU A 18 13.50 -0.45 18.20
C LEU A 18 14.68 0.49 18.43
N VAL A 19 15.37 0.37 19.57
CA VAL A 19 16.58 1.14 19.87
C VAL A 19 17.66 0.90 18.82
N ARG A 20 17.93 -0.36 18.47
CA ARG A 20 18.91 -0.69 17.42
C ARG A 20 18.56 -0.05 16.08
N ARG A 21 17.31 -0.20 15.62
CA ARG A 21 16.85 0.43 14.37
C ARG A 21 16.92 1.95 14.39
N ALA A 22 16.57 2.56 15.51
CA ALA A 22 16.64 4.02 15.66
C ALA A 22 18.10 4.50 15.57
N ALA A 23 19.03 3.79 16.22
CA ALA A 23 20.46 4.08 16.15
C ALA A 23 21.01 3.92 14.72
N GLU A 24 20.65 2.85 14.01
CA GLU A 24 21.03 2.63 12.61
C GLU A 24 20.54 3.76 11.68
N ALA A 25 19.35 4.29 11.95
CA ALA A 25 18.76 5.40 11.22
C ALA A 25 19.23 6.79 11.71
N GLY A 26 20.03 6.88 12.77
CA GLY A 26 20.53 8.13 13.33
C GLY A 26 19.44 9.01 13.97
N VAL A 27 18.35 8.40 14.47
CA VAL A 27 17.20 9.10 15.07
C VAL A 27 16.87 8.53 16.45
N SER A 28 16.04 9.23 17.22
CA SER A 28 15.51 8.70 18.48
C SER A 28 14.37 7.68 18.24
N VAL A 29 14.13 6.79 19.21
CA VAL A 29 13.04 5.80 19.15
C VAL A 29 11.66 6.47 18.94
N PRO A 30 11.30 7.57 19.64
CA PRO A 30 10.03 8.26 19.38
C PRO A 30 9.92 8.84 17.97
N GLU A 31 11.02 9.30 17.37
CA GLU A 31 11.03 9.80 15.99
C GLU A 31 10.84 8.68 14.98
N LEU A 32 11.52 7.55 15.17
CA LEU A 32 11.32 6.34 14.38
C LEU A 32 9.85 5.89 14.43
N LEU A 33 9.28 5.78 15.63
CA LEU A 33 7.89 5.38 15.81
C LEU A 33 6.89 6.37 15.19
N ARG A 34 7.17 7.67 15.25
CA ARG A 34 6.36 8.69 14.58
C ARG A 34 6.38 8.53 13.07
N ALA A 35 7.55 8.27 12.49
CA ALA A 35 7.70 8.04 11.05
C ALA A 35 6.94 6.78 10.62
N GLU A 36 7.07 5.68 11.36
CA GLU A 36 6.35 4.44 11.06
C GLU A 36 4.84 4.58 11.26
N ALA A 37 4.38 5.28 12.30
CA ALA A 37 2.96 5.57 12.49
C ALA A 37 2.39 6.41 11.34
N THR A 38 3.17 7.37 10.82
CA THR A 38 2.79 8.17 9.64
C THR A 38 2.69 7.28 8.41
N ARG A 39 3.66 6.40 8.20
CA ARG A 39 3.67 5.43 7.10
C ARG A 39 2.49 4.47 7.18
N LEU A 40 2.15 4.03 8.38
CA LEU A 40 0.99 3.16 8.64
C LEU A 40 -0.31 3.88 8.32
N ALA A 41 -0.48 5.12 8.80
CA ALA A 41 -1.68 5.92 8.55
C ALA A 41 -1.84 6.32 7.07
N ALA A 42 -0.74 6.49 6.33
CA ALA A 42 -0.76 6.83 4.92
C ALA A 42 -1.21 5.66 4.01
N ARG A 43 -1.07 4.41 4.47
CA ARG A 43 -1.41 3.23 3.68
C ARG A 43 -2.91 2.92 3.82
N PRO A 44 -3.72 3.04 2.75
CA PRO A 44 -5.11 2.64 2.82
C PRO A 44 -5.17 1.14 3.08
N THR A 45 -6.12 0.73 3.93
CA THR A 45 -6.43 -0.70 4.07
C THR A 45 -6.90 -1.26 2.72
N MET A 46 -6.75 -2.57 2.52
CA MET A 46 -7.26 -3.24 1.31
C MET A 46 -8.76 -2.95 1.10
N LYS A 47 -9.54 -2.91 2.18
CA LYS A 47 -10.97 -2.57 2.15
C LYS A 47 -11.23 -1.14 1.67
N GLU A 48 -10.47 -0.16 2.16
CA GLU A 48 -10.58 1.24 1.73
C GLU A 48 -10.07 1.43 0.30
N TRP A 49 -9.02 0.71 -0.08
CA TRP A 49 -8.53 0.70 -1.45
C TRP A 49 -9.59 0.14 -2.40
N LEU A 50 -10.17 -1.04 -2.09
CA LEU A 50 -11.27 -1.63 -2.84
C LEU A 50 -12.48 -0.70 -2.91
N ALA A 51 -12.86 -0.04 -1.81
CA ALA A 51 -13.96 0.92 -1.82
C ALA A 51 -13.68 2.13 -2.73
N ARG A 52 -12.42 2.59 -2.81
CA ARG A 52 -12.00 3.66 -3.73
C ARG A 52 -12.02 3.20 -5.19
N THR A 53 -11.54 2.00 -5.49
CA THR A 53 -11.52 1.47 -6.87
C THR A 53 -12.90 1.02 -7.36
N ARG A 54 -13.78 0.53 -6.48
CA ARG A 54 -15.16 0.16 -6.83
C ARG A 54 -15.99 1.34 -7.34
N ARG A 55 -15.61 2.58 -6.99
CA ARG A 55 -16.23 3.81 -7.51
C ARG A 55 -15.76 4.18 -8.92
N ARG A 56 -14.70 3.56 -9.43
CA ARG A 56 -14.31 3.62 -10.84
C ARG A 56 -14.83 2.37 -11.54
N SER A 57 -16.14 2.24 -11.67
CA SER A 57 -16.66 1.48 -12.82
C SER A 57 -16.30 2.30 -14.04
N SER A 58 -15.45 1.75 -14.91
CA SER A 58 -15.26 2.33 -16.25
C SER A 58 -16.60 2.25 -16.98
N ASP A 59 -16.95 3.28 -17.74
CA ASP A 59 -18.10 3.23 -18.66
C ASP A 59 -17.84 2.26 -19.82
N LEU A 60 -16.58 1.83 -19.99
CA LEU A 60 -16.21 0.83 -20.97
C LEU A 60 -16.76 -0.53 -20.60
N SER A 61 -17.54 -1.07 -21.52
CA SER A 61 -17.98 -2.46 -21.49
C SER A 61 -16.79 -3.39 -21.67
N ARG A 62 -16.96 -4.63 -21.21
CA ARG A 62 -15.99 -5.71 -21.44
C ARG A 62 -15.73 -5.94 -22.94
N ALA A 63 -16.74 -5.73 -23.79
CA ALA A 63 -16.61 -5.93 -25.23
C ALA A 63 -15.64 -4.91 -25.84
N GLU A 64 -15.79 -3.63 -25.51
CA GLU A 64 -14.90 -2.55 -25.98
C GLU A 64 -13.45 -2.76 -25.51
N ILE A 65 -13.26 -3.28 -24.29
CA ILE A 65 -11.93 -3.61 -23.78
C ILE A 65 -11.29 -4.76 -24.58
N LEU A 66 -12.06 -5.80 -24.88
CA LEU A 66 -11.56 -6.95 -25.64
C LEU A 66 -11.24 -6.56 -27.08
N GLU A 67 -12.10 -5.75 -27.71
CA GLU A 67 -11.89 -5.24 -29.08
C GLU A 67 -10.61 -4.42 -29.17
N ALA A 68 -10.38 -3.48 -28.24
CA ALA A 68 -9.15 -2.69 -28.21
C ALA A 68 -7.90 -3.55 -27.96
N LEU A 69 -8.01 -4.58 -27.10
CA LEU A 69 -6.91 -5.51 -26.87
C LEU A 69 -6.60 -6.36 -28.11
N ASP A 70 -7.62 -6.81 -28.82
CA ASP A 70 -7.48 -7.57 -30.07
C ASP A 70 -6.88 -6.69 -31.19
N GLU A 71 -7.26 -5.41 -31.27
CA GLU A 71 -6.64 -4.44 -32.19
C GLU A 71 -5.15 -4.24 -31.92
N ILE A 72 -4.77 -4.00 -30.65
CA ILE A 72 -3.37 -3.80 -30.24
C ILE A 72 -2.54 -5.06 -30.50
N ARG A 73 -3.13 -6.21 -30.19
CA ARG A 73 -2.48 -7.50 -30.32
C ARG A 73 -2.26 -7.89 -31.78
N GLY A 74 -3.19 -7.51 -32.65
CA GLY A 74 -3.23 -7.98 -34.03
C GLY A 74 -3.67 -9.46 -34.13
N PRO A 75 -3.74 -10.01 -35.36
CA PRO A 75 -4.26 -11.34 -35.59
C PRO A 75 -3.47 -12.41 -34.84
N TRP A 76 -4.18 -13.38 -34.25
CA TRP A 76 -3.53 -14.52 -33.63
C TRP A 76 -2.70 -15.25 -34.71
N PRO A 77 -1.42 -15.60 -34.45
CA PRO A 77 -0.51 -16.14 -35.47
C PRO A 77 -0.99 -17.43 -36.17
N ASP A 78 -2.02 -18.08 -35.63
CA ASP A 78 -2.60 -19.34 -36.13
C ASP A 78 -4.07 -19.19 -36.59
N ALA A 79 -4.61 -17.98 -36.73
CA ALA A 79 -6.02 -17.75 -37.11
C ALA A 79 -6.38 -18.15 -38.57
N GLY A 80 -5.45 -18.78 -39.30
CA GLY A 80 -5.62 -19.18 -40.70
C GLY A 80 -5.03 -20.54 -41.04
N ARG A 81 -4.93 -21.47 -40.08
CA ARG A 81 -4.54 -22.86 -40.34
C ARG A 81 -5.69 -23.83 -40.03
#